data_AF-A0A151F7G5-F1
#
_entry.id   AF-A0A151F7G5-F1
#
_cell.length_a   1.000
_cell.length_b   1.000
_cell.length_c   1.000
_cell.angle_alpha   90.00
_cell.angle_beta   90.00
_cell.angle_gamma   90.00
#
_symmetry.space_group_name_H-M   'P 1'
#
loop_
_entity.id
_entity.type
_entity.pdbx_description
1 polymer ?
#
loop_
_entity_poly.entity_id
_entity_poly.type
_entity_poly.pdbx_seq_one_letter_code
_entity_poly.pdbx_strand_id
1 'polypeptide(L)'
;MDSISHILFGFVLGHALRLDKKERIILIITCVLPDFDAISLVNGWEAFFQFHRGPLHSFFFAVLASLAIGIVYISLVRVQQRTFFPVKRFLLIVLICLAGLFSHLFLDLCTPWTTQVLWPFSNEQITLDLTSFFDPLFLAAIFLASAFIAYTKNAKKVQMIAIAALLLIAVDFGVRYYEKGAAVQTVKGIYSDTTEVMSVPTYRPDRWWVVLTTPYENGYMYELYHVDSIHKTIVNSLTMESSFIHYDGSAEPPIDSPEEAVAYSKRDEKVKAFIEKSRLPAVDVTFDQGVWHVFWYDAFSEVDGRVSQGIVADVSTDGTLTVSLSLGDPFNRD
;
A
#
# COMPACT_ATOMS: atom_id res chain seq x y z
N MET A 1 4.37 3.88 0.26
CA MET A 1 5.84 4.07 0.27
C MET A 1 6.33 4.09 1.72
N ASP A 2 7.63 3.94 1.95
CA ASP A 2 8.21 4.00 3.29
C ASP A 2 8.36 5.45 3.81
N SER A 3 8.49 5.61 5.12
CA SER A 3 8.56 6.93 5.75
C SER A 3 9.81 7.74 5.37
N ILE A 4 10.93 7.09 5.02
CA ILE A 4 12.15 7.82 4.58
C ILE A 4 11.90 8.46 3.22
N SER A 5 11.25 7.73 2.31
CA SER A 5 10.79 8.28 1.03
C SER A 5 9.94 9.54 1.21
N HIS A 6 8.99 9.51 2.14
CA HIS A 6 8.14 10.67 2.46
C HIS A 6 8.91 11.85 3.06
N ILE A 7 9.89 11.60 3.94
CA ILE A 7 10.78 12.64 4.50
C ILE A 7 11.56 13.33 3.37
N LEU A 8 12.22 12.54 2.52
CA LEU A 8 13.04 13.07 1.42
C LEU A 8 12.18 13.81 0.41
N PHE A 9 10.97 13.30 0.11
CA PHE A 9 10.02 13.99 -0.74
C PHE A 9 9.63 15.36 -0.18
N GLY A 10 9.25 15.43 1.10
CA GLY A 10 8.95 16.71 1.77
C GLY A 10 10.13 17.68 1.78
N PHE A 11 11.36 17.17 1.95
CA PHE A 11 12.58 17.97 1.89
C PHE A 11 12.78 18.59 0.50
N VAL A 12 12.72 17.76 -0.55
CA VAL A 12 12.87 18.20 -1.95
C VAL A 12 11.74 19.16 -2.34
N LEU A 13 10.49 18.82 -2.04
CA LEU A 13 9.32 19.67 -2.32
C LEU A 13 9.44 21.04 -1.63
N GLY A 14 9.85 21.07 -0.36
CA GLY A 14 10.04 22.33 0.36
C GLY A 14 11.12 23.22 -0.27
N HIS A 15 12.17 22.63 -0.86
CA HIS A 15 13.18 23.37 -1.61
C HIS A 15 12.68 23.84 -2.98
N ALA A 16 11.89 23.03 -3.69
CA ALA A 16 11.25 23.42 -4.96
C ALA A 16 10.31 24.63 -4.76
N LEU A 17 9.55 24.63 -3.67
CA LEU A 17 8.62 25.70 -3.27
C LEU A 17 9.31 26.92 -2.62
N ARG A 18 10.64 26.87 -2.41
CA ARG A 18 11.43 27.92 -1.72
C ARG A 18 10.93 28.25 -0.31
N LEU A 19 10.42 27.25 0.42
CA LEU A 19 9.97 27.42 1.80
C LEU A 19 11.13 27.79 2.72
N ASP A 20 10.84 28.64 3.72
CA ASP A 20 11.79 28.93 4.78
C ASP A 20 12.10 27.67 5.61
N LYS A 21 13.09 27.75 6.52
CA LYS A 21 13.51 26.59 7.32
C LYS A 21 12.35 26.03 8.16
N LYS A 22 11.54 26.88 8.78
CA LYS A 22 10.43 26.46 9.66
C LYS A 22 9.30 25.85 8.84
N GLU A 23 8.94 26.49 7.74
CA GLU A 23 7.92 26.02 6.78
C GLU A 23 8.30 24.67 6.19
N ARG A 24 9.56 24.48 5.80
CA ARG A 24 10.05 23.19 5.30
C ARG A 24 10.04 22.10 6.37
N ILE A 25 10.36 22.41 7.62
CA ILE A 25 10.24 21.43 8.72
C ILE A 25 8.78 21.01 8.90
N ILE A 26 7.84 21.96 8.88
CA ILE A 26 6.41 21.66 8.97
C ILE A 26 5.99 20.75 7.82
N LEU A 27 6.39 21.08 6.59
CA LEU A 27 6.11 20.25 5.41
C LEU A 27 6.59 18.81 5.59
N ILE A 28 7.85 18.62 6.00
CA ILE A 28 8.45 17.29 6.22
C ILE A 28 7.68 16.52 7.29
N ILE A 29 7.33 17.17 8.42
CA ILE A 29 6.54 16.53 9.48
C ILE A 29 5.19 16.07 8.93
N THR A 30 4.50 16.91 8.17
CA THR A 30 3.19 16.56 7.60
C THR A 30 3.26 15.51 6.49
N CYS A 31 4.39 15.37 5.80
CA CYS A 31 4.63 14.29 4.85
C CYS A 31 4.75 12.92 5.54
N VAL A 32 5.05 12.86 6.85
CA VAL A 32 5.25 11.58 7.57
C VAL A 32 4.14 11.34 8.60
N LEU A 33 3.40 12.38 8.97
CA LEU A 33 2.37 12.32 9.99
C LEU A 33 1.39 11.14 9.82
N PRO A 34 0.91 10.78 8.62
CA PRO A 34 0.00 9.65 8.46
C PRO A 34 0.58 8.30 8.91
N ASP A 35 1.87 8.05 8.64
CA ASP A 35 2.56 6.79 9.00
C ASP A 35 2.69 6.58 10.53
N PHE A 36 2.32 7.58 11.33
CA PHE A 36 2.27 7.40 12.78
C PHE A 36 1.23 6.35 13.19
N ASP A 37 0.27 6.02 12.33
CA ASP A 37 -0.66 4.90 12.53
C ASP A 37 0.02 3.54 12.65
N ALA A 38 1.28 3.38 12.19
CA ALA A 38 2.06 2.16 12.35
C ALA A 38 2.33 1.81 13.83
N ILE A 39 2.18 2.77 14.75
CA ILE A 39 2.23 2.51 16.20
C ILE A 39 1.13 1.54 16.66
N SER A 40 0.04 1.40 15.91
CA SER A 40 -1.01 0.41 16.16
C SER A 40 -0.48 -1.02 16.25
N LEU A 41 0.65 -1.32 15.61
CA LEU A 41 1.35 -2.60 15.70
C LEU A 41 1.74 -2.98 17.15
N VAL A 42 1.90 -2.01 18.05
CA VAL A 42 2.14 -2.28 19.49
C VAL A 42 0.98 -3.06 20.12
N ASN A 43 -0.23 -2.93 19.58
CA ASN A 43 -1.42 -3.69 19.99
C ASN A 43 -1.62 -4.98 19.18
N GLY A 44 -0.64 -5.36 18.35
CA GLY A 44 -0.68 -6.57 17.51
C GLY A 44 -0.97 -6.30 16.04
N TRP A 45 -0.78 -7.34 15.22
CA TRP A 45 -1.00 -7.29 13.77
C TRP A 45 -2.44 -6.99 13.37
N GLU A 46 -3.40 -7.42 14.18
CA GLU A 46 -4.82 -7.12 13.95
C GLU A 46 -5.07 -5.61 13.99
N ALA A 47 -4.62 -4.93 15.04
CA ALA A 47 -4.72 -3.48 15.14
C ALA A 47 -3.96 -2.78 14.01
N PHE A 48 -2.79 -3.29 13.63
CA PHE A 48 -2.06 -2.77 12.47
C PHE A 48 -2.87 -2.89 11.17
N PHE A 49 -3.44 -4.05 10.87
CA PHE A 49 -4.28 -4.22 9.69
C PHE A 49 -5.55 -3.39 9.76
N GLN A 50 -6.15 -3.16 10.94
CA GLN A 50 -7.33 -2.31 11.05
C GLN A 50 -7.01 -0.82 10.84
N PHE A 51 -5.90 -0.32 11.39
CA PHE A 51 -5.64 1.12 11.45
C PHE A 51 -4.65 1.62 10.39
N HIS A 52 -3.67 0.82 9.99
CA HIS A 52 -2.65 1.25 9.04
C HIS A 52 -3.26 1.52 7.65
N ARG A 53 -2.96 2.69 7.09
CA ARG A 53 -3.54 3.20 5.83
C ARG A 53 -5.07 3.34 5.87
N GLY A 54 -5.60 3.49 7.08
CA GLY A 54 -7.01 3.74 7.34
C GLY A 54 -7.26 5.22 7.64
N PRO A 55 -7.74 5.58 8.85
CA PRO A 55 -8.15 6.94 9.19
C PRO A 55 -7.12 8.05 8.93
N LEU A 56 -5.84 7.83 9.24
CA LEU A 56 -4.79 8.84 9.06
C LEU A 56 -4.42 9.06 7.59
N HIS A 57 -4.77 8.13 6.70
CA HIS A 57 -4.53 8.23 5.27
C HIS A 57 -5.79 8.68 4.50
N SER A 58 -6.61 9.53 5.12
CA SER A 58 -7.84 10.05 4.51
C SER A 58 -7.76 11.52 4.13
N PHE A 59 -8.50 11.94 3.10
CA PHE A 59 -8.64 13.35 2.75
C PHE A 59 -9.26 14.16 3.89
N PHE A 60 -10.19 13.55 4.63
CA PHE A 60 -10.82 14.17 5.78
C PHE A 60 -9.78 14.48 6.89
N PHE A 61 -8.94 13.49 7.24
CA PHE A 61 -7.85 13.69 8.18
C PHE A 61 -6.86 14.75 7.68
N ALA A 62 -6.48 14.72 6.39
CA ALA A 62 -5.55 15.69 5.82
C ALA A 62 -6.01 17.14 6.03
N VAL A 63 -7.30 17.41 5.80
CA VAL A 63 -7.90 18.74 6.02
C VAL A 63 -7.95 19.09 7.51
N LEU A 64 -8.43 18.18 8.36
CA LEU A 64 -8.58 18.43 9.79
C LEU A 64 -7.23 18.67 10.49
N ALA A 65 -6.23 17.82 10.21
CA ALA A 65 -4.89 17.94 10.73
C ALA A 65 -4.22 19.25 10.27
N SER A 66 -4.39 19.63 9.01
CA SER A 66 -3.85 20.91 8.48
C SER A 66 -4.43 22.12 9.20
N LEU A 67 -5.74 22.14 9.45
CA LEU A 67 -6.40 23.21 10.21
C LEU A 67 -5.93 23.23 11.66
N ALA A 68 -5.86 22.07 12.31
CA ALA A 68 -5.40 21.96 13.70
C ALA A 68 -3.95 22.45 13.87
N ILE A 69 -3.03 22.00 13.01
CA ILE A 69 -1.62 22.43 13.02
C ILE A 69 -1.53 23.94 12.76
N GLY A 70 -2.31 24.47 11.81
CA GLY A 70 -2.39 25.91 11.56
C GLY A 70 -2.83 26.71 12.79
N ILE A 71 -3.87 26.26 13.50
CA ILE A 71 -4.39 26.90 14.71
C ILE A 71 -3.33 26.88 15.82
N VAL A 72 -2.69 25.73 16.05
CA VAL A 72 -1.63 25.58 17.07
C VAL A 72 -0.45 26.49 16.75
N TYR A 73 0.05 26.47 15.52
CA TYR A 73 1.17 27.31 15.09
C TYR A 73 0.89 28.79 15.34
N ILE A 74 -0.29 29.26 14.96
CA ILE A 74 -0.65 30.68 15.08
C ILE A 74 -0.86 31.07 16.54
N SER A 75 -1.44 30.19 17.35
CA SER A 75 -1.60 30.42 18.78
C SER A 75 -0.25 30.62 19.46
N LEU A 76 0.75 29.81 19.12
CA LEU A 76 2.13 29.95 19.62
C LEU A 76 2.79 31.25 19.16
N VAL A 77 2.69 31.59 17.87
CA VAL A 77 3.25 32.84 17.33
C VAL A 77 2.58 34.07 17.95
N ARG A 78 1.26 34.02 18.16
CA ARG A 78 0.48 35.10 18.77
C ARG A 78 0.92 35.36 20.20
N VAL A 79 1.09 34.31 21.00
CA VAL A 79 1.59 34.41 22.38
C VAL A 79 2.97 35.07 22.40
N GLN A 80 3.84 34.67 21.47
CA GLN A 80 5.20 35.20 21.40
C GLN A 80 5.27 36.66 20.93
N GLN A 81 4.46 37.06 19.95
CA GLN A 81 4.54 38.39 19.32
C GLN A 81 3.51 39.41 19.84
N ARG A 82 2.55 38.99 20.68
CA ARG A 82 1.43 39.84 21.18
C ARG A 82 0.65 40.54 20.05
N THR A 83 0.47 39.86 18.92
CA THR A 83 -0.20 40.41 17.72
C THR A 83 -1.65 39.91 17.56
N PHE A 84 -2.39 40.52 16.64
CA PHE A 84 -3.68 39.99 16.18
C PHE A 84 -3.50 38.72 15.33
N PHE A 85 -4.55 37.90 15.21
CA PHE A 85 -4.50 36.64 14.46
C PHE A 85 -4.09 36.88 12.98
N PRO A 86 -2.89 36.46 12.54
CA PRO A 86 -2.40 36.75 11.21
C PRO A 86 -2.97 35.74 10.20
N VAL A 87 -4.18 36.01 9.70
CA VAL A 87 -4.92 35.13 8.77
C VAL A 87 -4.08 34.67 7.57
N LYS A 88 -3.27 35.57 6.97
CA LYS A 88 -2.40 35.19 5.84
C LYS A 88 -1.36 34.13 6.22
N ARG A 89 -0.76 34.24 7.41
CA ARG A 89 0.21 33.26 7.90
C ARG A 89 -0.48 31.95 8.28
N PHE A 90 -1.67 32.03 8.86
CA PHE A 90 -2.50 30.85 9.13
C PHE A 90 -2.76 30.06 7.84
N LEU A 91 -3.30 30.72 6.80
CA LEU A 91 -3.61 30.09 5.52
C LEU A 91 -2.36 29.49 4.85
N LEU A 92 -1.22 30.19 4.90
CA LEU A 92 0.04 29.67 4.37
C LEU A 92 0.45 28.35 5.06
N ILE A 93 0.39 28.29 6.39
CA ILE A 93 0.75 27.07 7.14
C ILE A 93 -0.23 25.94 6.84
N VAL A 94 -1.53 26.23 6.75
CA VAL A 94 -2.54 25.24 6.35
C VAL A 94 -2.24 24.69 4.95
N LEU A 95 -1.90 25.55 3.97
CA LEU A 95 -1.54 25.11 2.62
C LEU A 95 -0.27 24.27 2.58
N ILE A 96 0.73 24.59 3.41
CA ILE A 96 1.95 23.79 3.54
C ILE A 96 1.62 22.40 4.12
N CYS A 97 0.77 22.33 5.16
CA CYS A 97 0.35 21.07 5.75
C CYS A 97 -0.45 20.22 4.75
N LEU A 98 -1.36 20.84 4.01
CA LEU A 98 -2.13 20.18 2.94
C LEU A 98 -1.21 19.64 1.85
N ALA A 99 -0.20 20.41 1.43
CA ALA A 99 0.78 19.96 0.44
C ALA A 99 1.53 18.72 0.94
N GLY A 100 1.93 18.69 2.22
CA GLY A 100 2.61 17.55 2.81
C GLY A 100 1.71 16.31 2.90
N LEU A 101 0.52 16.46 3.50
CA LEU A 101 -0.42 15.36 3.69
C LEU A 101 -0.93 14.82 2.35
N PHE A 102 -1.32 15.67 1.40
CA PHE A 102 -1.75 15.19 0.08
C PHE A 102 -0.60 14.59 -0.74
N SER A 103 0.64 15.07 -0.60
CA SER A 103 1.77 14.39 -1.23
C SER A 103 1.97 12.99 -0.68
N HIS A 104 1.81 12.80 0.64
CA HIS A 104 1.86 11.48 1.27
C HIS A 104 0.77 10.56 0.71
N LEU A 105 -0.49 11.01 0.75
CA LEU A 105 -1.62 10.23 0.24
C LEU A 105 -1.44 9.84 -1.23
N PHE A 106 -0.99 10.79 -2.06
CA PHE A 106 -0.77 10.55 -3.48
C PHE A 106 0.31 9.49 -3.73
N LEU A 107 1.46 9.59 -3.06
CA LEU A 107 2.55 8.63 -3.20
C LEU A 107 2.13 7.23 -2.71
N ASP A 108 1.35 7.16 -1.63
CA ASP A 108 0.84 5.89 -1.12
C ASP A 108 -0.22 5.27 -2.04
N LEU A 109 -1.11 6.07 -2.63
CA LEU A 109 -2.05 5.62 -3.66
C LEU A 109 -1.34 5.06 -4.90
N CYS A 110 -0.12 5.53 -5.22
CA CYS A 110 0.65 5.00 -6.34
C CYS A 110 1.23 3.60 -6.05
N THR A 111 1.27 3.15 -4.79
CA THR A 111 1.77 1.82 -4.42
C THR A 111 0.66 0.78 -4.36
N PRO A 112 0.96 -0.53 -4.44
CA PRO A 112 -0.07 -1.57 -4.52
C PRO A 112 -0.80 -1.83 -3.21
N TRP A 113 -0.31 -1.24 -2.11
CA TRP A 113 -0.94 -1.33 -0.80
C TRP A 113 -2.07 -0.32 -0.71
N THR A 114 -3.29 -0.83 -0.60
CA THR A 114 -4.53 -0.07 -0.60
C THR A 114 -4.65 0.93 0.55
N THR A 115 -5.38 2.02 0.30
CA THR A 115 -5.55 3.12 1.23
C THR A 115 -7.01 3.58 1.28
N GLN A 116 -7.55 3.84 2.48
CA GLN A 116 -8.92 4.31 2.68
C GLN A 116 -9.03 5.84 2.59
N VAL A 117 -8.73 6.39 1.41
CA VAL A 117 -8.63 7.85 1.23
C VAL A 117 -9.96 8.61 1.43
N LEU A 118 -11.09 7.91 1.34
CA LEU A 118 -12.45 8.47 1.52
C LEU A 118 -13.01 8.30 2.94
N TRP A 119 -12.24 7.74 3.88
CA TRP A 119 -12.67 7.64 5.28
C TRP A 119 -12.95 9.05 5.86
N PRO A 120 -13.99 9.26 6.70
CA PRO A 120 -14.92 8.27 7.26
C PRO A 120 -16.20 8.07 6.41
N PHE A 121 -16.26 8.62 5.20
CA PHE A 121 -17.47 8.54 4.35
C PHE A 121 -17.60 7.19 3.64
N SER A 122 -16.47 6.54 3.34
CA SER A 122 -16.40 5.20 2.77
C SER A 122 -15.15 4.47 3.30
N ASN A 123 -15.27 3.15 3.49
CA ASN A 123 -14.16 2.26 3.84
C ASN A 123 -13.51 1.60 2.60
N GLU A 124 -13.86 2.06 1.41
CA GLU A 124 -13.32 1.58 0.14
C GLU A 124 -11.78 1.68 0.12
N GLN A 125 -11.16 0.59 -0.30
CA GLN A 125 -9.72 0.42 -0.37
C GLN A 125 -9.21 0.76 -1.77
N ILE A 126 -8.58 1.93 -1.93
CA ILE A 126 -8.21 2.49 -3.24
C ILE A 126 -6.69 2.43 -3.44
N THR A 127 -6.29 2.16 -4.68
CA THR A 127 -4.89 2.24 -5.15
C THR A 127 -4.86 2.37 -6.67
N LEU A 128 -3.76 2.92 -7.18
CA LEU A 128 -3.49 3.12 -8.60
C LEU A 128 -2.56 2.04 -9.17
N ASP A 129 -1.97 1.17 -8.34
CA ASP A 129 -1.00 0.14 -8.73
C ASP A 129 0.02 0.63 -9.76
N LEU A 130 0.66 1.77 -9.47
CA LEU A 130 1.49 2.45 -10.43
C LEU A 130 2.96 2.08 -10.29
N THR A 131 3.43 1.94 -9.06
CA THR A 131 4.82 1.63 -8.77
C THR A 131 4.95 0.66 -7.61
N SER A 132 6.04 -0.10 -7.55
CA SER A 132 6.32 -0.99 -6.43
C SER A 132 6.60 -0.19 -5.15
N PHE A 133 6.49 -0.85 -4.00
CA PHE A 133 6.77 -0.24 -2.70
C PHE A 133 8.21 0.32 -2.62
N PHE A 134 9.17 -0.37 -3.23
CA PHE A 134 10.57 0.04 -3.34
C PHE A 134 10.95 0.31 -4.79
N ASP A 135 10.49 1.43 -5.35
CA ASP A 135 10.84 1.83 -6.71
C ASP A 135 12.28 2.37 -6.79
N PRO A 136 13.20 1.68 -7.49
CA PRO A 136 14.59 2.11 -7.55
C PRO A 136 14.77 3.47 -8.24
N LEU A 137 13.93 3.81 -9.23
CA LEU A 137 14.04 5.08 -9.95
C LEU A 137 13.57 6.24 -9.08
N PHE A 138 12.42 6.08 -8.41
CA PHE A 138 11.94 7.06 -7.43
C PHE A 138 12.96 7.29 -6.31
N LEU A 139 13.46 6.21 -5.71
CA LEU A 139 14.43 6.26 -4.61
C LEU A 139 15.74 6.93 -5.05
N ALA A 140 16.28 6.55 -6.21
CA ALA A 140 17.48 7.17 -6.75
C ALA A 140 17.26 8.66 -7.02
N ALA A 141 16.15 9.05 -7.66
CA ALA A 141 15.84 10.44 -7.95
C ALA A 141 15.76 11.28 -6.68
N ILE A 142 15.03 10.84 -5.66
CA ILE A 142 14.82 11.62 -4.43
C ILE A 142 16.06 11.65 -3.54
N PHE A 143 16.80 10.54 -3.46
CA PHE A 143 18.03 10.46 -2.67
C PHE A 143 19.14 11.32 -3.27
N LEU A 144 19.39 11.19 -4.58
CA LEU A 144 20.41 12.00 -5.27
C LEU A 144 20.07 13.48 -5.20
N ALA A 145 18.81 13.86 -5.42
CA ALA A 145 18.38 15.25 -5.29
C ALA A 145 18.64 15.79 -3.88
N SER A 146 18.29 15.02 -2.85
CA SER A 146 18.52 15.40 -1.46
C SER A 146 20.02 15.58 -1.15
N ALA A 147 20.87 14.67 -1.61
CA ALA A 147 22.32 14.76 -1.45
C ALA A 147 22.92 15.99 -2.14
N PHE A 148 22.52 16.27 -3.39
CA PHE A 148 22.99 17.45 -4.13
C PHE A 148 22.50 18.76 -3.52
N ILE A 149 21.25 18.80 -3.02
CA ILE A 149 20.71 19.96 -2.30
C ILE A 149 21.53 20.22 -1.03
N ALA A 150 21.84 19.18 -0.25
CA ALA A 150 22.62 19.31 0.99
C ALA A 150 24.05 19.82 0.74
N TYR A 151 24.66 19.45 -0.39
CA TYR A 151 26.00 19.90 -0.76
C TYR A 151 26.02 21.32 -1.37
N THR A 152 24.94 21.75 -2.00
CA THR A 152 24.91 22.98 -2.80
C THR A 152 24.51 24.20 -1.97
N LYS A 153 25.36 25.24 -1.94
CA LYS A 153 25.08 26.51 -1.25
C LYS A 153 24.29 27.53 -2.09
N ASN A 154 24.18 27.31 -3.41
CA ASN A 154 23.50 28.23 -4.32
C ASN A 154 21.99 27.94 -4.36
N ALA A 155 21.17 28.88 -3.86
CA ALA A 155 19.73 28.72 -3.74
C ALA A 155 19.02 28.46 -5.08
N LYS A 156 19.48 29.08 -6.18
CA LYS A 156 18.88 28.85 -7.52
C LYS A 156 19.16 27.44 -8.01
N LYS A 157 20.40 26.95 -7.83
CA LYS A 157 20.77 25.57 -8.19
C LYS A 157 20.00 24.56 -7.33
N VAL A 158 19.87 24.80 -6.03
CA VAL A 158 19.08 23.96 -5.11
C VAL A 158 17.65 23.81 -5.61
N GLN A 159 16.98 24.92 -5.96
CA GLN A 159 15.62 24.85 -6.46
C GLN A 159 15.53 24.12 -7.81
N MET A 160 16.47 24.36 -8.72
CA MET A 160 16.50 23.65 -10.01
C MET A 160 16.66 22.15 -9.84
N ILE A 161 17.54 21.69 -8.96
CA ILE A 161 17.72 20.26 -8.64
C ILE A 161 16.42 19.68 -8.10
N ALA A 162 15.78 20.40 -7.16
CA ALA A 162 14.52 19.94 -6.58
C ALA A 162 13.40 19.81 -7.63
N ILE A 163 13.22 20.83 -8.49
CA ILE A 163 12.22 20.80 -9.57
C ILE A 163 12.54 19.68 -10.57
N ALA A 164 13.81 19.53 -10.97
CA ALA A 164 14.21 18.49 -11.91
C ALA A 164 13.92 17.08 -11.36
N ALA A 165 14.16 16.85 -10.07
CA ALA A 165 13.85 15.58 -9.41
C ALA A 165 12.34 15.30 -9.37
N LEU A 166 11.52 16.29 -9.01
CA LEU A 166 10.06 16.15 -9.00
C LEU A 166 9.50 15.92 -10.41
N LEU A 167 10.06 16.59 -11.43
CA LEU A 167 9.69 16.35 -12.83
C LEU A 167 10.09 14.95 -13.30
N LEU A 168 11.27 14.47 -12.90
CA LEU A 168 11.71 13.11 -13.23
C LEU A 168 10.77 12.06 -12.63
N ILE A 169 10.39 12.23 -11.35
CA ILE A 169 9.41 11.37 -10.67
C ILE A 169 8.04 11.43 -11.38
N ALA A 170 7.58 12.62 -11.75
CA ALA A 170 6.30 12.77 -12.46
C ALA A 170 6.33 12.10 -13.84
N VAL A 171 7.44 12.19 -14.57
CA VAL A 171 7.64 11.51 -15.86
C VAL A 171 7.67 10.00 -15.67
N ASP A 172 8.39 9.49 -14.67
CA ASP A 172 8.42 8.06 -14.35
C ASP A 172 7.03 7.51 -14.07
N PHE A 173 6.25 8.19 -13.22
CA PHE A 173 4.86 7.82 -12.93
C PHE A 173 3.97 7.87 -14.19
N GLY A 174 4.18 8.86 -15.06
CA GLY A 174 3.48 8.93 -16.35
C GLY A 174 3.81 7.76 -17.28
N VAL A 175 5.08 7.38 -17.38
CA VAL A 175 5.53 6.21 -18.15
C VAL A 175 4.93 4.95 -17.55
N ARG A 176 5.03 4.74 -16.24
CA ARG A 176 4.43 3.58 -15.56
C ARG A 176 2.93 3.47 -15.81
N TYR A 177 2.20 4.59 -15.83
CA TYR A 177 0.76 4.59 -16.08
C TYR A 177 0.45 4.11 -17.50
N TYR A 178 1.23 4.56 -18.47
CA TYR A 178 1.12 4.12 -19.86
C TYR A 178 1.46 2.63 -20.02
N GLU A 179 2.60 2.19 -19.48
CA GLU A 179 3.08 0.80 -19.57
C GLU A 179 2.13 -0.18 -18.87
N LYS A 180 1.56 0.21 -17.73
CA LYS A 180 0.46 -0.51 -17.06
C LYS A 180 -0.70 -0.77 -18.02
N GLY A 181 -1.17 0.27 -18.71
CA GLY A 181 -2.26 0.16 -19.67
C GLY A 181 -1.92 -0.77 -20.84
N ALA A 182 -0.69 -0.69 -21.35
CA ALA A 182 -0.20 -1.56 -22.42
C ALA A 182 -0.11 -3.03 -21.99
N ALA A 183 0.34 -3.29 -20.76
CA ALA A 183 0.40 -4.65 -20.20
C ALA A 183 -1.00 -5.28 -20.08
N VAL A 184 -1.95 -4.55 -19.49
CA VAL A 184 -3.34 -5.01 -19.36
C VAL A 184 -3.98 -5.29 -20.72
N GLN A 185 -3.74 -4.43 -21.71
CA GLN A 185 -4.25 -4.64 -23.07
C GLN A 185 -3.65 -5.86 -23.76
N THR A 186 -2.38 -6.17 -23.48
CA THR A 186 -1.70 -7.35 -24.05
C THR A 186 -2.40 -8.64 -23.65
N VAL A 187 -2.77 -8.77 -22.38
CA VAL A 187 -3.49 -9.96 -21.88
C VAL A 187 -4.95 -9.96 -22.32
N LYS A 188 -5.66 -8.82 -22.21
CA LYS A 188 -7.06 -8.71 -22.66
C LYS A 188 -7.25 -8.98 -24.16
N GLY A 189 -6.23 -8.71 -24.98
CA GLY A 189 -6.26 -9.03 -26.42
C GLY A 189 -6.28 -10.54 -26.70
N ILE A 190 -5.85 -11.37 -25.75
CA ILE A 190 -5.84 -12.84 -25.84
C ILE A 190 -7.08 -13.41 -25.14
N TYR A 191 -7.45 -12.86 -23.98
CA TYR A 191 -8.54 -13.34 -23.13
C TYR A 191 -9.70 -12.33 -23.06
N SER A 192 -10.43 -12.19 -24.17
CA SER A 192 -11.42 -11.12 -24.36
C SER A 192 -12.64 -11.15 -23.43
N ASP A 193 -12.92 -12.30 -22.80
CA ASP A 193 -14.15 -12.53 -22.03
C ASP A 193 -13.96 -12.39 -20.50
N THR A 194 -12.77 -12.02 -20.02
CA THR A 194 -12.49 -11.91 -18.58
C THR A 194 -12.91 -10.56 -18.01
N THR A 195 -13.76 -10.59 -16.99
CA THR A 195 -14.35 -9.40 -16.34
C THR A 195 -13.44 -8.72 -15.32
N GLU A 196 -12.58 -9.48 -14.63
CA GLU A 196 -11.70 -8.94 -13.58
C GLU A 196 -10.23 -9.09 -13.99
N VAL A 197 -9.62 -7.95 -14.30
CA VAL A 197 -8.21 -7.86 -14.68
C VAL A 197 -7.53 -6.83 -13.80
N MET A 198 -6.52 -7.28 -13.08
CA MET A 198 -5.67 -6.45 -12.24
C MET A 198 -4.27 -6.37 -12.83
N SER A 199 -3.55 -5.30 -12.54
CA SER A 199 -2.12 -5.17 -12.86
C SER A 199 -1.32 -4.92 -11.60
N VAL A 200 -0.15 -5.53 -11.51
CA VAL A 200 0.78 -5.38 -10.39
C VAL A 200 2.11 -4.85 -10.93
N PRO A 201 2.63 -3.72 -10.40
CA PRO A 201 3.88 -3.15 -10.85
C PRO A 201 5.07 -3.99 -10.40
N THR A 202 6.13 -4.00 -11.22
CA THR A 202 7.45 -4.50 -10.80
C THR A 202 8.41 -3.34 -10.58
N TYR A 203 9.64 -3.64 -10.16
CA TYR A 203 10.72 -2.65 -10.10
C TYR A 203 11.03 -2.01 -11.46
N ARG A 204 10.83 -2.76 -12.55
CA ARG A 204 11.07 -2.29 -13.90
C ARG A 204 9.82 -1.63 -14.50
N PRO A 205 9.90 -0.40 -15.03
CA PRO A 205 8.75 0.26 -15.63
C PRO A 205 8.13 -0.49 -16.83
N ASP A 206 8.92 -1.30 -17.54
CA ASP A 206 8.52 -2.10 -18.70
C ASP A 206 8.01 -3.51 -18.37
N ARG A 207 8.04 -3.91 -17.09
CA ARG A 207 7.63 -5.24 -16.65
C ARG A 207 6.48 -5.15 -15.68
N TRP A 208 5.44 -5.90 -15.99
CA TRP A 208 4.18 -5.86 -15.25
C TRP A 208 3.68 -7.26 -15.06
N TRP A 209 3.06 -7.51 -13.93
CA TRP A 209 2.21 -8.68 -13.77
C TRP A 209 0.77 -8.28 -14.07
N VAL A 210 0.06 -9.12 -14.79
CA VAL A 210 -1.37 -8.96 -15.07
C VAL A 210 -2.05 -10.21 -14.53
N VAL A 211 -3.07 -10.00 -13.69
CA VAL A 211 -3.78 -11.08 -13.00
C VAL A 211 -5.20 -11.14 -13.54
N LEU A 212 -5.60 -12.32 -13.99
CA LEU A 212 -6.99 -12.66 -14.30
C LEU A 212 -7.55 -13.45 -13.12
N THR A 213 -8.68 -13.00 -12.59
CA THR A 213 -9.37 -13.68 -11.49
C THR A 213 -10.62 -14.35 -12.02
N THR A 214 -10.75 -15.65 -11.78
CA THR A 214 -11.94 -16.42 -12.17
C THR A 214 -12.46 -17.24 -10.98
N PRO A 215 -13.78 -17.45 -10.85
CA PRO A 215 -14.32 -18.32 -9.80
C PRO A 215 -13.85 -19.77 -9.96
N TYR A 216 -13.42 -20.39 -8.86
CA TYR A 216 -12.96 -21.79 -8.82
C TYR A 216 -13.29 -22.42 -7.47
N GLU A 217 -14.11 -23.48 -7.43
CA GLU A 217 -14.43 -24.25 -6.21
C GLU A 217 -14.79 -23.41 -4.96
N ASN A 218 -15.76 -22.49 -5.06
CA ASN A 218 -16.10 -21.53 -4.00
C ASN A 218 -14.91 -20.65 -3.56
N GLY A 219 -13.94 -20.42 -4.43
CA GLY A 219 -12.81 -19.53 -4.25
C GLY A 219 -12.40 -18.93 -5.60
N TYR A 220 -11.10 -18.82 -5.83
CA TYR A 220 -10.55 -18.19 -7.03
C TYR A 220 -9.45 -19.02 -7.69
N MET A 221 -9.40 -18.93 -9.01
CA MET A 221 -8.23 -19.25 -9.81
C MET A 221 -7.63 -17.93 -10.30
N TYR A 222 -6.37 -17.69 -9.94
CA TYR A 222 -5.58 -16.57 -10.38
C TYR A 222 -4.65 -17.01 -11.51
N GLU A 223 -4.80 -16.42 -12.68
CA GLU A 223 -3.85 -16.58 -13.78
C GLU A 223 -2.98 -15.33 -13.88
N LEU A 224 -1.70 -15.49 -13.61
CA LEU A 224 -0.73 -14.42 -13.49
C LEU A 224 0.19 -14.43 -14.70
N TYR A 225 0.20 -13.33 -15.44
CA TYR A 225 0.99 -13.17 -16.65
C TYR A 225 2.06 -12.12 -16.43
N HIS A 226 3.34 -12.50 -16.55
CA HIS A 226 4.43 -11.53 -16.57
C HIS A 226 4.57 -10.98 -17.98
N VAL A 227 4.37 -9.68 -18.13
CA VAL A 227 4.26 -9.01 -19.42
C VAL A 227 5.44 -8.08 -19.65
N ASP A 228 6.02 -8.17 -20.85
CA ASP A 228 6.83 -7.12 -21.46
C ASP A 228 5.88 -6.12 -22.11
N SER A 229 5.67 -4.97 -21.49
CA SER A 229 4.70 -3.99 -21.99
C SER A 229 5.19 -3.26 -23.25
N ILE A 230 6.52 -3.14 -23.43
CA ILE A 230 7.13 -2.52 -24.61
C ILE A 230 6.95 -3.41 -25.84
N HIS A 231 7.29 -4.70 -25.72
CA HIS A 231 7.18 -5.66 -26.83
C HIS A 231 5.78 -6.27 -26.96
N LYS A 232 4.90 -6.03 -25.98
CA LYS A 232 3.53 -6.58 -25.91
C LYS A 232 3.53 -8.11 -25.94
N THR A 233 4.40 -8.71 -25.14
CA THR A 233 4.54 -10.17 -25.07
C THR A 233 4.42 -10.67 -23.63
N ILE A 234 3.78 -11.82 -23.47
CA ILE A 234 3.80 -12.57 -22.21
C ILE A 234 5.14 -13.30 -22.13
N VAL A 235 5.90 -13.03 -21.09
CA VAL A 235 7.23 -13.61 -20.82
C VAL A 235 7.11 -14.96 -20.14
N ASN A 236 6.22 -15.05 -19.15
CA ASN A 236 5.87 -16.28 -18.46
C ASN A 236 4.45 -16.15 -17.88
N SER A 237 3.91 -17.27 -17.42
CA SER A 237 2.62 -17.32 -16.73
C SER A 237 2.67 -18.32 -15.59
N LEU A 238 1.87 -18.05 -14.55
CA LEU A 238 1.65 -18.91 -13.40
C LEU A 238 0.15 -19.00 -13.16
N THR A 239 -0.32 -20.16 -12.71
CA THR A 239 -1.70 -20.35 -12.28
C THR A 239 -1.69 -20.74 -10.81
N MET A 240 -2.52 -20.07 -10.03
CA MET A 240 -2.73 -20.36 -8.61
C MET A 240 -4.20 -20.68 -8.39
N GLU A 241 -4.45 -21.87 -7.87
CA GLU A 241 -5.78 -22.33 -7.49
C GLU A 241 -5.95 -22.14 -5.98
N SER A 242 -7.05 -21.53 -5.59
CA SER A 242 -7.37 -21.30 -4.19
C SER A 242 -8.85 -21.57 -3.93
N SER A 243 -9.15 -22.77 -3.45
CA SER A 243 -10.51 -23.23 -3.21
C SER A 243 -11.10 -22.67 -1.89
N PHE A 244 -12.43 -22.70 -1.76
CA PHE A 244 -13.18 -22.52 -0.49
C PHE A 244 -13.13 -21.15 0.21
N ILE A 245 -12.52 -20.12 -0.38
CA ILE A 245 -12.48 -18.75 0.18
C ILE A 245 -13.88 -18.18 0.49
N HIS A 246 -14.89 -18.55 -0.28
CA HIS A 246 -16.28 -18.13 -0.18
C HIS A 246 -17.22 -19.28 0.24
N TYR A 247 -16.67 -20.36 0.81
CA TYR A 247 -17.53 -21.40 1.38
C TYR A 247 -18.29 -20.84 2.60
N ASP A 248 -19.63 -20.77 2.46
CA ASP A 248 -20.58 -20.28 3.45
C ASP A 248 -21.37 -21.41 4.13
N GLY A 249 -20.94 -22.67 3.96
CA GLY A 249 -21.59 -23.82 4.58
C GLY A 249 -21.38 -23.87 6.09
N SER A 250 -22.13 -24.76 6.76
CA SER A 250 -21.95 -24.99 8.20
C SER A 250 -20.57 -25.60 8.45
N ALA A 251 -19.77 -24.94 9.28
CA ALA A 251 -18.51 -25.45 9.80
C ALA A 251 -18.65 -25.56 11.33
N GLU A 252 -19.15 -26.69 11.81
CA GLU A 252 -19.29 -27.00 13.23
C GLU A 252 -18.58 -28.32 13.52
N PRO A 253 -17.98 -28.50 14.71
CA PRO A 253 -17.30 -29.75 15.04
C PRO A 253 -18.24 -30.97 14.98
N PRO A 254 -17.76 -32.14 14.51
CA PRO A 254 -16.39 -32.38 14.07
C PRO A 254 -16.09 -31.76 12.69
N ILE A 255 -14.89 -31.18 12.55
CA ILE A 255 -14.44 -30.56 11.28
C ILE A 255 -13.87 -31.65 10.38
N ASP A 256 -14.64 -32.08 9.39
CA ASP A 256 -14.38 -33.32 8.63
C ASP A 256 -13.90 -33.07 7.20
N SER A 257 -13.87 -31.82 6.74
CA SER A 257 -13.51 -31.46 5.36
C SER A 257 -12.62 -30.21 5.28
N PRO A 258 -11.83 -30.04 4.20
CA PRO A 258 -11.01 -28.84 4.03
C PRO A 258 -11.85 -27.57 3.89
N GLU A 259 -13.01 -27.62 3.25
CA GLU A 259 -13.91 -26.47 3.13
C GLU A 259 -14.47 -26.02 4.49
N GLU A 260 -14.81 -26.97 5.37
CA GLU A 260 -15.23 -26.67 6.74
C GLU A 260 -14.08 -26.08 7.55
N ALA A 261 -12.85 -26.60 7.41
CA ALA A 261 -11.68 -26.04 8.09
C ALA A 261 -11.40 -24.60 7.65
N VAL A 262 -11.47 -24.31 6.35
CA VAL A 262 -11.32 -22.96 5.79
C VAL A 262 -12.40 -22.03 6.33
N ALA A 263 -13.68 -22.44 6.33
CA ALA A 263 -14.75 -21.63 6.91
C ALA A 263 -14.62 -21.45 8.42
N TYR A 264 -14.19 -22.47 9.16
CA TYR A 264 -13.97 -22.41 10.61
C TYR A 264 -12.84 -21.45 10.97
N SER A 265 -11.74 -21.43 10.20
CA SER A 265 -10.61 -20.54 10.43
C SER A 265 -11.00 -19.06 10.39
N LYS A 266 -11.97 -18.68 9.55
CA LYS A 266 -12.50 -17.31 9.43
C LYS A 266 -13.29 -16.86 10.66
N ARG A 267 -13.52 -17.72 11.66
CA ARG A 267 -14.11 -17.30 12.95
C ARG A 267 -13.14 -16.45 13.77
N ASP A 268 -11.82 -16.60 13.56
CA ASP A 268 -10.80 -15.79 14.23
C ASP A 268 -10.68 -14.40 13.59
N GLU A 269 -10.65 -13.36 14.42
CA GLU A 269 -10.61 -11.96 13.97
C GLU A 269 -9.31 -11.61 13.23
N LYS A 270 -8.18 -12.27 13.53
CA LYS A 270 -6.92 -12.04 12.80
C LYS A 270 -7.01 -12.55 11.37
N VAL A 271 -7.65 -13.72 11.19
CA VAL A 271 -7.87 -14.30 9.85
C VAL A 271 -8.77 -13.39 9.04
N LYS A 272 -9.90 -12.92 9.61
CA LYS A 272 -10.78 -11.95 8.93
C LYS A 272 -10.05 -10.68 8.53
N ALA A 273 -9.32 -10.07 9.47
CA ALA A 273 -8.57 -8.84 9.21
C ALA A 273 -7.51 -9.00 8.12
N PHE A 274 -6.85 -10.17 8.06
CA PHE A 274 -5.89 -10.49 7.01
C PHE A 274 -6.57 -10.64 5.64
N ILE A 275 -7.66 -11.39 5.55
CA ILE A 275 -8.41 -11.59 4.30
C ILE A 275 -8.93 -10.25 3.78
N GLU A 276 -9.50 -9.41 4.64
CA GLU A 276 -10.00 -8.08 4.28
C GLU A 276 -8.91 -7.14 3.76
N LYS A 277 -7.66 -7.32 4.18
CA LYS A 277 -6.51 -6.51 3.74
C LYS A 277 -5.72 -7.13 2.58
N SER A 278 -5.92 -8.40 2.30
CA SER A 278 -5.23 -9.10 1.21
C SER A 278 -5.74 -8.61 -0.14
N ARG A 279 -4.82 -8.48 -1.10
CA ARG A 279 -5.15 -8.08 -2.48
C ARG A 279 -5.70 -9.24 -3.28
N LEU A 280 -5.04 -10.38 -3.19
CA LEU A 280 -5.41 -11.63 -3.84
C LEU A 280 -5.40 -12.73 -2.76
N PRO A 281 -6.39 -12.73 -1.84
CA PRO A 281 -6.44 -13.70 -0.76
C PRO A 281 -6.46 -15.11 -1.33
N ALA A 282 -5.52 -15.94 -0.90
CA ALA A 282 -5.39 -17.32 -1.29
C ALA A 282 -5.27 -18.21 -0.06
N VAL A 283 -5.66 -19.47 -0.20
CA VAL A 283 -5.66 -20.44 0.89
C VAL A 283 -5.17 -21.80 0.41
N ASP A 284 -4.30 -22.37 1.22
CA ASP A 284 -3.85 -23.75 1.09
C ASP A 284 -4.23 -24.51 2.35
N VAL A 285 -4.65 -25.76 2.18
CA VAL A 285 -5.15 -26.58 3.27
C VAL A 285 -4.46 -27.94 3.22
N THR A 286 -3.85 -28.33 4.33
CA THR A 286 -3.33 -29.68 4.51
C THR A 286 -3.90 -30.29 5.79
N PHE A 287 -3.83 -31.61 5.92
CA PHE A 287 -4.31 -32.33 7.10
C PHE A 287 -3.22 -33.26 7.62
N ASP A 288 -2.83 -33.08 8.88
CA ASP A 288 -1.91 -33.98 9.57
C ASP A 288 -2.37 -34.23 11.01
N GLN A 289 -2.25 -35.48 11.47
CA GLN A 289 -2.49 -35.88 12.86
C GLN A 289 -3.82 -35.39 13.49
N GLY A 290 -4.90 -35.26 12.71
CA GLY A 290 -6.20 -34.79 13.23
C GLY A 290 -6.34 -33.27 13.29
N VAL A 291 -5.44 -32.54 12.64
CA VAL A 291 -5.43 -31.08 12.56
C VAL A 291 -5.41 -30.66 11.09
N TRP A 292 -6.32 -29.76 10.73
CA TRP A 292 -6.28 -29.06 9.46
C TRP A 292 -5.39 -27.84 9.59
N HIS A 293 -4.33 -27.77 8.78
CA HIS A 293 -3.47 -26.60 8.67
C HIS A 293 -3.98 -25.74 7.52
N VAL A 294 -4.63 -24.63 7.86
CA VAL A 294 -5.15 -23.65 6.89
C VAL A 294 -4.19 -22.49 6.79
N PHE A 295 -3.46 -22.38 5.68
CA PHE A 295 -2.54 -21.28 5.42
C PHE A 295 -3.19 -20.24 4.52
N TRP A 296 -3.52 -19.09 5.09
CA TRP A 296 -3.95 -17.91 4.37
C TRP A 296 -2.76 -17.07 3.95
N TYR A 297 -2.65 -16.76 2.67
CA TYR A 297 -1.60 -15.91 2.11
C TYR A 297 -2.19 -14.94 1.07
N ASP A 298 -1.39 -13.98 0.63
CA ASP A 298 -1.75 -13.09 -0.46
C ASP A 298 -0.95 -13.49 -1.71
N ALA A 299 -1.62 -13.98 -2.75
CA ALA A 299 -0.99 -14.37 -4.01
C ALA A 299 -0.23 -13.20 -4.66
N PHE A 300 -0.52 -11.96 -4.28
CA PHE A 300 0.27 -10.79 -4.67
C PHE A 300 1.73 -10.86 -4.16
N SER A 301 1.96 -11.45 -2.97
CA SER A 301 3.28 -11.49 -2.33
C SER A 301 4.28 -12.38 -3.07
N GLU A 302 3.79 -13.49 -3.63
CA GLU A 302 4.51 -14.44 -4.49
C GLU A 302 5.08 -13.75 -5.75
N VAL A 303 4.34 -12.76 -6.24
CA VAL A 303 4.59 -12.08 -7.51
C VAL A 303 5.57 -10.91 -7.37
N ASP A 304 5.56 -10.25 -6.21
CA ASP A 304 6.49 -9.16 -5.87
C ASP A 304 7.86 -9.70 -5.37
N GLY A 305 8.10 -11.02 -5.49
CA GLY A 305 9.34 -11.67 -5.05
C GLY A 305 9.55 -11.61 -3.53
N ARG A 306 8.46 -11.41 -2.77
CA ARG A 306 8.48 -11.47 -1.32
C ARG A 306 8.29 -12.91 -0.89
N VAL A 307 8.90 -13.28 0.22
CA VAL A 307 8.57 -14.55 0.88
C VAL A 307 7.07 -14.53 1.19
N SER A 308 6.34 -15.59 0.84
CA SER A 308 4.93 -15.76 1.15
C SER A 308 4.74 -15.63 2.66
N GLN A 309 4.24 -14.48 3.11
CA GLN A 309 3.88 -14.22 4.49
C GLN A 309 2.38 -14.37 4.60
N GLY A 310 1.94 -15.03 5.68
CA GLY A 310 0.55 -15.39 5.83
C GLY A 310 0.17 -15.71 7.25
N ILE A 311 -1.05 -16.18 7.41
CA ILE A 311 -1.60 -16.63 8.68
C ILE A 311 -1.85 -18.14 8.59
N VAL A 312 -1.33 -18.89 9.55
CA VAL A 312 -1.63 -20.30 9.73
C VAL A 312 -2.70 -20.41 10.81
N ALA A 313 -3.81 -21.03 10.45
CA ALA A 313 -4.88 -21.41 11.34
C ALA A 313 -4.93 -22.94 11.44
N ASP A 314 -4.54 -23.46 12.59
CA ASP A 314 -4.63 -24.88 12.90
C ASP A 314 -6.01 -25.16 13.49
N VAL A 315 -6.81 -25.95 12.76
CA VAL A 315 -8.18 -26.32 13.12
C VAL A 315 -8.20 -27.81 13.46
N SER A 316 -8.24 -28.14 14.74
CA SER A 316 -8.44 -29.52 15.19
C SER A 316 -9.85 -29.99 14.86
N THR A 317 -10.02 -31.30 14.61
CA THR A 317 -11.34 -31.89 14.33
C THR A 317 -12.35 -31.65 15.45
N ASP A 318 -11.90 -31.43 16.69
CA ASP A 318 -12.76 -31.15 17.85
C ASP A 318 -13.23 -29.68 17.97
N GLY A 319 -12.79 -28.81 17.06
CA GLY A 319 -13.10 -27.38 17.06
C GLY A 319 -12.10 -26.49 17.78
N THR A 320 -10.97 -27.03 18.26
CA THR A 320 -9.86 -26.20 18.76
C THR A 320 -9.22 -25.44 17.60
N LEU A 321 -9.10 -24.12 17.73
CA LEU A 321 -8.49 -23.24 16.72
C LEU A 321 -7.31 -22.49 17.33
N THR A 322 -6.13 -22.61 16.71
CA THR A 322 -4.96 -21.78 17.02
C THR A 322 -4.47 -21.04 15.81
N VAL A 323 -4.26 -19.73 15.94
CA VAL A 323 -3.86 -18.85 14.85
C VAL A 323 -2.49 -18.23 15.13
N SER A 324 -1.57 -18.42 14.20
CA SER A 324 -0.21 -17.89 14.25
C SER A 324 0.17 -17.20 12.94
N LEU A 325 1.12 -16.28 13.01
CA LEU A 325 1.66 -15.61 11.82
C LEU A 325 2.82 -16.45 11.28
N SER A 326 2.82 -16.73 9.98
CA SER A 326 3.92 -17.42 9.32
C SER A 326 4.74 -16.44 8.48
N LEU A 327 6.06 -16.53 8.62
CA LEU A 327 7.02 -15.72 7.87
C LEU A 327 7.47 -16.37 6.55
N GLY A 328 6.92 -17.54 6.22
CA GLY A 328 7.17 -18.30 4.99
C GLY A 328 6.03 -19.27 4.70
N ASP A 329 6.02 -19.85 3.50
CA ASP A 329 5.07 -20.93 3.18
C ASP A 329 5.39 -22.15 4.04
N PRO A 330 4.51 -22.54 4.99
CA PRO A 330 4.72 -23.70 5.84
C PRO A 330 4.71 -25.02 5.03
N PHE A 331 4.20 -24.99 3.79
CA PHE A 331 4.08 -26.15 2.92
C PHE A 331 5.21 -26.29 1.91
N ASN A 332 6.21 -25.40 1.95
CA ASN A 332 7.47 -25.54 1.23
C ASN A 332 7.29 -25.71 -0.29
N ARG A 333 6.52 -24.82 -0.92
CA ARG A 333 6.48 -24.69 -2.38
C ARG A 333 7.84 -24.17 -2.88
N ASP A 334 8.65 -25.07 -3.43
CA ASP A 334 9.95 -24.77 -4.07
C ASP A 334 9.80 -24.04 -5.42
#